data_AF-A0A2W6BLE0-F1
#
_entry.id   AF-A0A2W6BLE0-F1
#
_cell.length_a   1.000
_cell.length_b   1.000
_cell.length_c   1.000
_cell.angle_alpha   90.00
_cell.angle_beta   90.00
_cell.angle_gamma   90.00
#
_symmetry.space_group_name_H-M   'P 1'
#
loop_
_entity.id
_entity.type
_entity.pdbx_description
1 polymer ?
#
loop_
_entity_poly.entity_id
_entity_poly.type
_entity_poly.pdbx_seq_one_letter_code
_entity_poly.pdbx_strand_id
1 'polypeptide(L)' 'MLRRQQAEANLAARKTMVLGAVGLVQMALAQLADSDLVELDPERKAAMVSNLMVVLPGDHAPTPVLNTGTIYT' A
#
# COMPACT_ATOMS: atom_id res chain seq x y z
N MET A 1 -28.69 -16.68 -9.79
CA MET A 1 -27.90 -16.90 -8.56
C MET A 1 -26.40 -16.69 -8.77
N LEU A 2 -25.78 -17.32 -9.78
CA LEU A 2 -24.31 -17.29 -10.02
C LEU A 2 -23.67 -15.88 -10.01
N ARG A 3 -24.24 -14.88 -10.70
CA ARG A 3 -23.61 -13.54 -10.80
C ARG A 3 -23.54 -12.78 -9.47
N ARG A 4 -24.58 -12.87 -8.63
CA ARG A 4 -24.62 -12.17 -7.34
C ARG A 4 -23.68 -12.83 -6.33
N GLN A 5 -23.69 -14.17 -6.28
CA GLN A 5 -22.78 -14.93 -5.42
C GLN A 5 -21.31 -14.72 -5.80
N GLN A 6 -21.00 -14.65 -7.10
CA GLN A 6 -19.65 -14.32 -7.58
C GLN A 6 -19.23 -12.89 -7.22
N ALA A 7 -20.14 -11.92 -7.31
CA ALA A 7 -19.84 -10.55 -6.88
C ALA A 7 -19.57 -10.46 -5.37
N GLU A 8 -20.36 -11.15 -4.55
CA GLU A 8 -20.16 -11.24 -3.09
C GLU A 8 -18.82 -11.91 -2.75
N ALA A 9 -18.47 -13.02 -3.42
CA ALA A 9 -17.20 -13.71 -3.24
C ALA A 9 -15.99 -12.84 -3.65
N ASN A 10 -16.08 -12.14 -4.78
CA ASN A 10 -15.03 -11.23 -5.24
C ASN A 10 -14.84 -10.06 -4.27
N LEU A 11 -15.93 -9.50 -3.72
CA LEU A 11 -15.85 -8.44 -2.73
C LEU A 11 -15.19 -8.95 -1.43
N ALA A 12 -15.54 -10.15 -0.97
CA ALA A 12 -14.94 -10.75 0.21
C ALA A 12 -13.43 -10.97 0.03
N ALA A 13 -13.01 -11.51 -1.10
CA ALA A 13 -11.59 -11.69 -1.43
C ALA A 13 -10.82 -10.35 -1.43
N ARG A 14 -11.39 -9.32 -2.06
CA ARG A 14 -10.79 -7.96 -2.10
C ARG A 14 -10.65 -7.36 -0.71
N LYS A 15 -11.62 -7.56 0.19
CA LYS A 15 -11.52 -7.11 1.58
C LYS A 15 -10.36 -7.76 2.32
N THR A 16 -10.21 -9.08 2.20
CA THR A 16 -9.10 -9.82 2.84
C THR A 16 -7.74 -9.34 2.33
N MET A 17 -7.62 -9.13 1.01
CA MET A 17 -6.40 -8.62 0.38
C MET A 17 -6.04 -7.23 0.91
N VAL A 18 -7.00 -6.31 0.99
CA VAL A 18 -6.78 -4.95 1.51
C VAL A 18 -6.34 -4.98 2.98
N LEU A 19 -6.93 -5.83 3.82
CA LEU A 19 -6.53 -5.97 5.22
C LEU A 19 -5.09 -6.46 5.35
N GLY A 20 -4.69 -7.46 4.56
CA GLY A 20 -3.31 -7.93 4.51
C GLY A 20 -2.34 -6.83 4.07
N ALA A 21 -2.70 -6.07 3.03
CA ALA A 21 -1.91 -4.95 2.55
C ALA A 21 -1.71 -3.87 3.62
N VAL A 22 -2.76 -3.46 4.33
CA VAL A 22 -2.64 -2.49 5.44
C VAL A 22 -1.67 -2.98 6.52
N GLY A 23 -1.74 -4.26 6.88
CA GLY A 23 -0.81 -4.87 7.83
C GLY A 23 0.65 -4.81 7.36
N LEU A 24 0.90 -5.14 6.09
CA LEU A 24 2.25 -5.04 5.49
C LEU A 24 2.79 -3.62 5.49
N VAL A 25 1.96 -2.61 5.19
CA VAL A 25 2.35 -1.19 5.24
C VAL A 25 2.69 -0.75 6.65
N GLN A 26 1.88 -1.14 7.64
CA GLN A 26 2.14 -0.82 9.05
C GLN A 26 3.48 -1.40 9.51
N MET A 27 3.76 -2.67 9.17
CA MET A 27 5.04 -3.32 9.49
C MET A 27 6.22 -2.63 8.82
N ALA A 28 6.10 -2.27 7.53
CA ALA A 28 7.16 -1.58 6.81
C ALA A 28 7.48 -0.20 7.41
N LEU A 29 6.46 0.57 7.77
CA LEU A 29 6.63 1.87 8.41
C LEU A 29 7.25 1.77 9.80
N ALA A 30 6.86 0.76 10.58
CA ALA A 30 7.44 0.51 11.90
C ALA A 30 8.94 0.16 11.77
N GLN A 31 9.30 -0.75 10.87
CA GLN A 31 10.70 -1.12 10.64
C GLN A 31 11.56 0.06 10.16
N LEU A 32 11.02 0.91 9.28
CA LEU A 32 11.73 2.11 8.83
C LEU A 32 11.97 3.09 9.98
N ALA A 33 10.96 3.29 10.83
CA ALA A 33 11.10 4.13 12.02
C ALA A 33 12.11 3.57 13.03
N ASP A 34 12.11 2.26 13.28
CA ASP A 34 13.05 1.61 14.21
C ASP A 34 14.49 1.64 13.71
N SER A 35 14.68 1.69 12.39
CA SER A 35 16.00 1.62 11.76
C SER A 35 16.73 2.97 11.68
N ASP A 36 16.09 4.08 12.08
CA ASP A 36 16.58 5.48 11.94
C ASP A 36 17.10 5.83 10.52
N LEU A 37 16.81 5.01 9.50
CA LEU A 37 17.25 5.20 8.13
C LEU A 37 16.52 6.37 7.45
N VAL A 38 15.30 6.67 7.90
CA VAL A 38 14.43 7.68 7.28
C VAL A 38 13.56 8.36 8.33
N GLU A 39 13.68 9.69 8.46
CA GLU A 39 12.68 10.50 9.14
C GLU A 39 11.55 10.87 8.19
N LEU A 40 10.32 10.49 8.55
CA LEU A 40 9.12 10.80 7.77
C LEU A 40 8.27 11.78 8.55
N ASP A 41 8.12 12.99 8.02
CA ASP A 41 7.06 13.88 8.46
C ASP A 41 5.66 13.27 8.14
N PRO A 42 4.58 13.75 8.79
CA PRO A 42 3.24 13.21 8.61
C PRO A 42 2.75 13.19 7.15
N GLU A 43 3.16 14.17 6.33
CA GLU A 43 2.76 14.29 4.93
C GLU A 43 3.45 13.23 4.07
N ARG A 44 4.76 13.04 4.24
CA ARG A 44 5.54 11.99 3.58
C ARG A 44 5.06 10.60 3.97
N LYS A 45 4.70 10.41 5.24
CA LYS A 45 4.14 9.14 5.72
C LYS A 45 2.83 8.82 5.01
N ALA A 46 1.92 9.79 4.87
CA ALA A 46 0.67 9.62 4.15
C ALA A 46 0.90 9.29 2.66
N ALA A 47 1.85 9.98 2.01
CA ALA A 47 2.23 9.70 0.63
C ALA A 47 2.78 8.28 0.46
N MET A 48 3.63 7.81 1.38
CA MET A 48 4.21 6.47 1.31
C MET A 48 3.16 5.37 1.55
N VAL A 49 2.23 5.57 2.48
CA VAL A 49 1.08 4.68 2.66
C VAL A 49 0.26 4.59 1.37
N SER A 50 -0.05 5.72 0.74
CA SER A 50 -0.79 5.76 -0.52
C SER A 50 -0.10 4.94 -1.62
N ASN A 51 1.21 5.17 -1.80
CA ASN A 51 2.00 4.45 -2.80
C ASN A 51 2.02 2.94 -2.54
N LEU A 52 2.23 2.52 -1.29
CA LEU A 52 2.25 1.10 -0.94
C LEU A 52 0.87 0.44 -1.09
N MET A 53 -0.21 1.16 -0.80
CA MET A 53 -1.59 0.67 -0.99
C MET A 53 -2.00 0.56 -2.46
N VAL A 54 -1.31 1.20 -3.38
CA VAL A 54 -1.47 0.97 -4.84
C VAL A 54 -0.71 -0.28 -5.28
N VAL A 55 0.44 -0.55 -4.66
CA VAL A 55 1.35 -1.64 -5.04
C VAL A 55 0.89 -3.00 -4.50
N LEU A 56 0.44 -3.07 -3.25
CA LEU A 56 0.20 -4.34 -2.54
C LEU A 56 -1.09 -5.09 -2.94
N PRO A 57 -2.24 -4.42 -3.19
CA PRO A 57 -3.48 -5.09 -3.60
C PRO A 57 -3.62 -5.27 -5.12
N GLY A 58 -2.60 -4.92 -5.90
CA GLY A 58 -2.63 -5.09 -7.36
C GLY A 58 -2.39 -6.55 -7.76
N ASP A 59 -3.29 -7.14 -8.55
CA ASP A 59 -3.05 -8.43 -9.25
C ASP A 59 -1.95 -8.31 -10.33
N HIS A 60 -1.53 -7.09 -10.64
CA HIS A 60 -0.46 -6.79 -11.60
C HIS A 60 0.78 -6.32 -10.84
N ALA A 61 1.96 -6.77 -11.30
CA ALA A 61 3.23 -6.32 -10.74
C ALA A 61 3.28 -4.78 -10.70
N PRO A 62 3.65 -4.18 -9.57
CA PRO A 62 3.70 -2.73 -9.44
C PRO A 62 4.66 -2.17 -10.49
N THR A 63 4.19 -1.23 -11.32
CA THR A 63 5.09 -0.41 -12.13
C THR A 63 5.64 0.70 -11.24
N PRO A 64 6.93 0.67 -10.87
CA PRO A 64 7.49 1.65 -9.96
C PRO A 64 7.40 3.03 -10.61
N VAL A 65 6.64 3.94 -10.00
CA VAL A 65 6.71 5.36 -10.34
C VAL A 65 7.96 5.89 -9.66
N LEU A 66 9.10 5.85 -10.36
CA LEU A 66 10.35 6.40 -9.88
C LEU A 66 10.27 7.93 -9.96
N ASN A 67 10.10 8.59 -8.82
CA ASN A 67 10.09 10.05 -8.76
C ASN A 67 11.55 10.53 -8.66
N THR A 68 12.15 10.92 -9.78
CA THR A 68 13.54 11.43 -9.86
C THR A 68 13.63 12.94 -9.64
N GLY A 69 12.51 13.61 -9.34
CA GLY A 69 12.49 15.03 -9.03
C GLY A 69 13.14 15.29 -7.67
N THR A 70 14.13 16.18 -7.63
CA THR A 70 14.72 16.69 -6.38
C THR A 70 13.63 17.29 -5.50
N ILE A 71 13.44 16.71 -4.31
CA ILE A 71 12.45 17.14 -3.30
C ILE A 71 12.87 18.45 -2.60
N TYR A 72 13.98 19.07 -3.05
CA TYR A 72 14.48 20.33 -2.51
C TYR A 72 14.58 21.38 -3.62
N THR A 73 13.80 22.45 -3.47
CA THR A 73 14.06 23.79 -4.01
C THR A 73 13.57 24.78 -2.96
#